data_AF-A0A7L4GFN4-F1
#
_entry.id   AF-A0A7L4GFN4-F1
#
_cell.length_a   1.000
_cell.length_b   1.000
_cell.length_c   1.000
_cell.angle_alpha   90.00
_cell.angle_beta   90.00
_cell.angle_gamma   90.00
#
_symmetry.space_group_name_H-M   'P 1'
#
loop_
_entity.id
_entity.type
_entity.pdbx_description
1 polymer ?
#
loop_
_entity_poly.entity_id
_entity_poly.type
_entity_poly.pdbx_seq_one_letter_code
_entity_poly.pdbx_strand_id
1 'polypeptide(L)'
;ILRETLSKRAVRVITGLGKYFRNIDKHRNGFLSQANFKEALQVFHLEIPERDFESLWFILDDCKTDKVNYGEFIRAIFGEMNEYRKAFVRKVSFV
;
A
#
# COMPACT_ATOMS: atom_id res chain seq x y z
N ILE A 1 -5.17 -12.33 9.37
CA ILE A 1 -5.31 -11.03 10.08
C ILE A 1 -5.31 -9.86 9.11
N LEU A 2 -4.18 -9.49 8.47
CA LEU A 2 -4.13 -8.30 7.60
C LEU A 2 -5.20 -8.31 6.48
N ARG A 3 -5.31 -9.40 5.70
CA ARG A 3 -6.35 -9.54 4.65
C ARG A 3 -7.78 -9.47 5.19
N GLU A 4 -8.00 -9.88 6.43
CA GLU A 4 -9.32 -9.96 7.05
C GLU A 4 -9.77 -8.60 7.63
N THR A 5 -8.87 -7.85 8.23
CA THR A 5 -9.10 -6.45 8.61
C THR A 5 -9.37 -5.59 7.38
N LEU A 6 -8.63 -5.87 6.31
CA LEU A 6 -8.76 -5.18 5.04
C LEU A 6 -10.07 -5.49 4.33
N SER A 7 -10.63 -6.70 4.39
CA SER A 7 -11.87 -7.03 3.69
C SER A 7 -13.08 -6.22 4.20
N LYS A 8 -13.15 -5.94 5.51
CA LYS A 8 -14.29 -5.23 6.14
C LYS A 8 -14.30 -3.72 5.89
N ARG A 9 -13.13 -3.11 5.63
CA ARG A 9 -12.95 -1.65 5.48
C ARG A 9 -12.14 -1.25 4.25
N ALA A 10 -12.07 -2.15 3.27
CA ALA A 10 -11.13 -2.12 2.15
C ALA A 10 -11.03 -0.74 1.52
N VAL A 11 -12.14 -0.19 1.02
CA VAL A 11 -12.14 1.08 0.26
C VAL A 11 -11.56 2.25 1.06
N ARG A 12 -11.97 2.40 2.33
CA ARG A 12 -11.53 3.52 3.18
C ARG A 12 -10.06 3.36 3.57
N VAL A 13 -9.66 2.15 3.93
CA VAL A 13 -8.27 1.85 4.29
C VAL A 13 -7.36 2.03 3.08
N ILE A 14 -7.69 1.51 1.90
CA ILE A 14 -6.92 1.66 0.66
C ILE A 14 -6.72 3.13 0.31
N THR A 15 -7.83 3.87 0.26
CA THR A 15 -7.79 5.27 -0.18
C THR A 15 -6.97 6.11 0.79
N GLY A 16 -7.12 5.86 2.10
CA GLY A 16 -6.33 6.53 3.12
C GLY A 16 -4.86 6.14 3.08
N LEU A 17 -4.54 4.84 3.03
CA LEU A 17 -3.17 4.33 3.01
C LEU A 17 -2.41 4.86 1.79
N GLY A 18 -3.03 4.81 0.61
CA GLY A 18 -2.43 5.36 -0.61
C GLY A 18 -2.22 6.89 -0.55
N LYS A 19 -3.12 7.64 0.09
CA LYS A 19 -2.91 9.08 0.34
C LYS A 19 -1.77 9.31 1.33
N TYR A 20 -1.70 8.51 2.39
CA TYR A 20 -0.66 8.61 3.41
C TYR A 20 0.72 8.32 2.82
N PHE A 21 0.86 7.22 2.08
CA PHE A 21 2.10 6.87 1.37
C PHE A 21 2.60 8.01 0.47
N ARG A 22 1.72 8.61 -0.34
CA ARG A 22 2.09 9.77 -1.17
C ARG A 22 2.48 11.00 -0.36
N ASN A 23 1.94 11.17 0.84
CA ASN A 23 2.27 12.30 1.70
C ASN A 23 3.66 12.14 2.37
N ILE A 24 4.04 10.92 2.73
CA ILE A 24 5.33 10.64 3.37
C ILE A 24 6.46 10.41 2.34
N ASP A 25 6.14 9.97 1.12
CA ASP A 25 7.07 9.91 -0.02
C ASP A 25 7.36 11.32 -0.58
N LYS A 26 8.18 12.07 0.16
CA LYS A 26 8.54 13.47 -0.18
C LYS A 26 9.23 13.60 -1.53
N HIS A 27 9.99 12.58 -1.93
CA HIS A 27 10.72 12.55 -3.18
C HIS A 27 9.88 12.06 -4.37
N ARG A 28 8.65 11.58 -4.12
CA ARG A 28 7.74 11.02 -5.12
C ARG A 28 8.37 9.91 -5.96
N ASN A 29 9.23 9.12 -5.35
CA ASN A 29 9.94 8.04 -6.05
C ASN A 29 9.16 6.72 -6.04
N GLY A 30 8.05 6.63 -5.29
CA GLY A 30 7.25 5.41 -5.19
C GLY A 30 7.72 4.42 -4.12
N PHE A 31 8.71 4.80 -3.30
CA PHE A 31 9.34 3.92 -2.33
C PHE A 31 9.24 4.44 -0.89
N LEU A 32 9.14 3.50 0.06
CA LEU A 32 9.17 3.79 1.49
C LEU A 32 10.22 2.93 2.18
N SER A 33 10.89 3.49 3.19
CA SER A 33 11.71 2.72 4.12
C SER A 33 10.85 1.81 5.00
N GLN A 34 11.49 0.82 5.63
CA GLN A 34 10.84 -0.10 6.57
C GLN A 34 10.10 0.65 7.70
N ALA A 35 10.75 1.66 8.28
CA ALA A 35 10.18 2.47 9.36
C ALA A 35 8.90 3.20 8.91
N ASN A 36 8.96 3.89 7.77
CA ASN A 36 7.82 4.64 7.23
C ASN A 36 6.66 3.71 6.85
N PHE A 37 6.97 2.54 6.32
CA PHE A 37 5.97 1.53 5.99
C PHE A 37 5.29 0.98 7.24
N LYS A 38 6.06 0.67 8.28
CA LYS A 38 5.55 0.18 9.57
C LYS A 38 4.66 1.21 10.27
N GLU A 39 5.10 2.46 10.30
CA GLU A 39 4.32 3.58 10.85
C GLU A 39 2.97 3.71 10.12
N ALA A 40 2.98 3.63 8.79
CA ALA A 40 1.75 3.71 8.01
C ALA A 40 0.77 2.57 8.35
N LEU A 41 1.24 1.34 8.59
CA LEU A 41 0.35 0.25 9.03
C LEU A 41 -0.27 0.56 10.40
N GLN A 42 0.50 1.09 11.34
CA GLN A 42 0.02 1.47 12.68
C GLN A 42 -1.04 2.58 12.63
N VAL A 43 -0.78 3.65 11.87
CA VAL A 43 -1.72 4.78 11.67
C VAL A 43 -3.08 4.31 11.16
N PHE A 44 -3.10 3.23 10.37
CA PHE A 44 -4.31 2.66 9.80
C PHE A 44 -4.89 1.49 10.61
N HIS A 45 -4.39 1.27 11.83
CA HIS A 45 -4.80 0.18 12.73
C HIS A 45 -4.65 -1.20 12.08
N LEU A 46 -3.61 -1.37 11.27
CA LEU A 46 -3.17 -2.62 10.67
C LEU A 46 -2.00 -3.21 11.45
N GLU A 47 -2.07 -3.13 12.78
CA GLU A 47 -1.06 -3.68 13.67
C GLU A 47 -0.89 -5.17 13.40
N ILE A 48 0.34 -5.57 13.13
CA ILE A 48 0.74 -6.96 12.97
C ILE A 48 1.90 -7.26 13.92
N PRO A 49 1.99 -8.48 14.46
CA PRO A 49 3.13 -8.87 15.31
C PRO A 49 4.47 -8.63 14.62
N GLU A 50 5.51 -8.28 15.38
CA GLU A 50 6.83 -7.96 14.83
C GLU A 50 7.35 -9.05 13.88
N ARG A 51 7.24 -10.31 14.31
CA ARG A 51 7.64 -11.48 13.53
C ARG A 51 6.93 -11.57 12.17
N ASP A 52 5.64 -11.23 12.14
CA ASP A 52 4.84 -11.24 10.92
C ASP A 52 5.20 -10.04 10.03
N PHE A 53 5.55 -8.91 10.64
CA PHE A 53 6.06 -7.74 9.92
C PHE A 53 7.42 -8.02 9.27
N GLU A 54 8.35 -8.64 9.98
CA GLU A 54 9.66 -9.04 9.42
C GLU A 54 9.48 -10.00 8.23
N SER A 55 8.56 -10.96 8.37
CA SER A 55 8.23 -11.90 7.29
C SER A 55 7.61 -11.18 6.08
N LEU A 56 6.70 -10.24 6.32
CA LEU A 56 6.11 -9.40 5.27
C LEU A 56 7.19 -8.54 4.60
N TRP A 57 8.08 -7.94 5.38
CA TRP A 57 9.16 -7.10 4.88
C TRP A 57 10.12 -7.88 4.00
N PHE A 58 10.50 -9.08 4.41
CA PHE A 58 11.34 -9.98 3.63
C PHE A 58 10.77 -10.30 2.25
N ILE A 59 9.44 -10.44 2.16
CA ILE A 59 8.74 -10.66 0.88
C ILE A 59 8.69 -9.39 0.03
N LEU A 60 8.55 -8.23 0.68
CA LEU A 60 8.39 -6.94 -0.01
C LEU A 60 9.72 -6.33 -0.48
N ASP A 61 10.82 -6.57 0.22
CA ASP A 61 12.16 -6.08 -0.11
C ASP A 61 13.03 -7.20 -0.72
N ASP A 62 12.51 -7.86 -1.76
CA ASP A 62 13.16 -9.00 -2.43
C ASP A 62 14.59 -8.68 -2.93
N CYS A 63 14.81 -7.43 -3.35
CA CYS A 63 16.11 -6.94 -3.82
C CYS A 63 17.02 -6.40 -2.71
N LYS A 64 16.63 -6.48 -1.43
CA LYS A 64 17.38 -5.96 -0.27
C LYS A 64 17.82 -4.50 -0.42
N THR A 65 16.90 -3.68 -0.91
CA THR A 65 17.10 -2.24 -1.15
C THR A 65 16.79 -1.40 0.08
N ASP A 66 16.33 -2.04 1.17
CA ASP A 66 15.83 -1.40 2.39
C ASP A 66 14.63 -0.46 2.12
N LYS A 67 13.92 -0.73 1.02
CA LYS A 67 12.79 0.05 0.54
C LYS A 67 11.75 -0.82 -0.13
N VAL A 68 10.49 -0.45 0.00
CA VAL A 68 9.36 -1.11 -0.66
C VAL A 68 8.66 -0.21 -1.65
N ASN A 69 8.31 -0.75 -2.81
CA ASN A 69 7.38 -0.12 -3.74
C ASN A 69 5.95 -0.21 -3.18
N TYR A 70 5.43 0.90 -2.66
CA TYR A 70 4.10 0.90 -2.03
C TYR A 70 2.96 0.76 -3.04
N GLY A 71 3.20 1.09 -4.32
CA GLY A 71 2.23 0.88 -5.39
C GLY A 71 2.00 -0.62 -5.66
N GLU A 72 3.08 -1.39 -5.69
CA GLU A 72 3.03 -2.85 -5.82
C GLU A 72 2.36 -3.50 -4.60
N PHE A 73 2.70 -3.05 -3.39
CA PHE A 73 2.04 -3.51 -2.17
C PHE A 73 0.50 -3.31 -2.24
N ILE A 74 0.04 -2.11 -2.60
CA ILE A 74 -1.40 -1.84 -2.77
C ILE A 74 -2.01 -2.78 -3.83
N ARG A 75 -1.33 -2.97 -4.97
CA ARG A 75 -1.84 -3.86 -6.03
C ARG A 75 -1.90 -5.33 -5.60
N ALA A 76 -0.90 -5.82 -4.86
CA ALA A 76 -0.85 -7.20 -4.39
C ALA A 76 -1.96 -7.53 -3.38
N ILE A 77 -2.34 -6.55 -2.58
CA ILE A 77 -3.38 -6.71 -1.56
C ILE A 77 -4.78 -6.56 -2.14
N PHE A 78 -4.99 -5.62 -3.07
CA PHE A 78 -6.35 -5.21 -3.50
C PHE A 78 -6.68 -5.53 -4.97
N GLY A 79 -5.70 -6.05 -5.72
CA GLY A 79 -5.85 -6.40 -7.12
C GLY A 79 -5.86 -5.18 -8.05
N GLU A 80 -6.05 -5.46 -9.33
CA GLU A 80 -6.20 -4.41 -10.33
C GLU A 80 -7.59 -3.76 -10.28
N MET A 81 -7.62 -2.48 -10.62
CA MET A 81 -8.86 -1.77 -10.88
C MET A 81 -9.56 -2.44 -12.07
N ASN A 82 -10.87 -2.72 -11.96
CA ASN A 82 -11.59 -3.38 -13.06
C ASN A 82 -11.60 -2.50 -14.34
N GLU A 83 -11.78 -3.14 -15.50
CA GLU A 83 -11.70 -2.46 -16.81
C GLU A 83 -12.73 -1.33 -16.96
N TYR A 84 -13.94 -1.49 -16.40
CA TYR A 84 -14.95 -0.42 -16.40
C TYR A 84 -14.45 0.86 -15.71
N ARG A 85 -13.86 0.73 -14.51
CA ARG A 85 -13.29 1.86 -13.78
C ARG A 85 -12.06 2.43 -14.49
N LYS A 86 -11.22 1.60 -15.10
CA LYS A 86 -10.06 2.07 -15.88
C LYS A 86 -10.52 2.89 -17.09
N ALA A 87 -11.52 2.42 -17.81
CA ALA A 87 -12.10 3.13 -18.96
C ALA A 87 -12.67 4.49 -18.53
N PHE A 88 -13.38 4.54 -17.40
CA PHE A 88 -13.92 5.79 -16.86
C PHE A 88 -12.81 6.78 -16.46
N VAL A 89 -11.79 6.34 -15.72
CA VAL A 89 -10.66 7.20 -15.32
C VAL A 89 -9.91 7.74 -16.53
N ARG A 90 -9.58 6.89 -17.51
CA ARG A 90 -8.96 7.33 -18.77
C ARG A 90 -9.80 8.43 -19.42
N LYS A 91 -11.12 8.19 -19.59
CA LYS A 91 -12.02 9.16 -20.21
C LYS A 91 -12.03 10.52 -19.50
N VAL A 92 -11.97 10.57 -18.16
CA VAL A 92 -11.95 11.82 -17.38
C VAL A 92 -10.57 12.48 -17.35
N SER A 93 -9.48 11.70 -17.35
CA SER A 93 -8.10 12.21 -17.39
C SER A 93 -7.72 12.87 -18.72
N PHE A 94 -8.53 12.68 -19.77
CA PHE A 94 -8.35 13.31 -21.09
C PHE A 94 -9.33 14.48 -21.33
N VAL A 95 -10.01 14.97 -20.30
CA VAL A 95 -10.83 16.20 -20.31
C VAL A 95 -10.17 17.25 -19.42
#